data_AF-A0A972JUD2-F1
#
_entry.id   AF-A0A972JUD2-F1
#
_cell.length_a   1.000
_cell.length_b   1.000
_cell.length_c   1.000
_cell.angle_alpha   90.00
_cell.angle_beta   90.00
_cell.angle_gamma   90.00
#
_symmetry.space_group_name_H-M   'P 1'
#
loop_
_entity.id
_entity.type
_entity.pdbx_description
1 polymer ?
#
loop_
_entity_poly.entity_id
_entity_poly.type
_entity_poly.pdbx_seq_one_letter_code
_entity_poly.pdbx_strand_id
1 'polypeptide(L)'
;MMSESTTKNDIPACRMGHTAEDLAREADRAVLYGAVLAAQRPNVRLKPKVVEAAQALLPAVKAFLEGRDDEDARYALEYARACGGEAFLLQKQKTFMR
;
A
#
# COMPACT_ATOMS: atom_id res chain seq x y z
N MET A 1 1.02 44.89 13.91
CA MET A 1 1.98 44.22 13.00
C MET A 1 1.45 42.82 12.76
N MET A 2 0.89 42.59 11.57
CA MET A 2 0.33 41.28 11.21
C MET A 2 1.46 40.35 10.76
N SER A 3 1.59 39.20 11.41
CA SER A 3 2.55 38.16 11.04
C SER A 3 1.98 37.35 9.88
N GLU A 4 2.44 37.62 8.67
CA GLU A 4 2.22 36.73 7.52
C GLU A 4 3.07 35.47 7.68
N SER A 5 2.42 34.37 8.07
CA SER A 5 2.96 33.02 7.89
C SER A 5 2.75 32.60 6.45
N THR A 6 3.71 32.90 5.58
CA THR A 6 3.73 32.36 4.21
C THR A 6 4.23 30.92 4.27
N THR A 7 3.33 29.97 4.54
CA THR A 7 3.57 28.55 4.24
C THR A 7 3.68 28.42 2.72
N LYS A 8 4.91 28.36 2.21
CA LYS A 8 5.19 27.93 0.83
C LYS A 8 4.66 26.50 0.65
N ASN A 9 3.45 26.40 0.10
CA ASN A 9 2.89 25.17 -0.46
C ASN A 9 3.62 24.88 -1.79
N ASP A 10 4.92 24.60 -1.72
CA ASP A 10 5.67 24.14 -2.89
C ASP A 10 5.36 22.65 -3.09
N ILE A 11 4.31 22.37 -3.86
CA ILE A 11 4.03 21.02 -4.35
C ILE A 11 5.25 20.58 -5.16
N PRO A 12 5.90 19.44 -4.83
CA PRO A 12 7.06 18.97 -5.57
C PRO A 12 6.75 18.85 -7.07
N ALA A 13 7.72 19.13 -7.94
CA ALA A 13 7.51 19.04 -9.39
C ALA A 13 7.00 17.65 -9.83
N CYS A 14 7.44 16.58 -9.16
CA CYS A 14 6.96 15.21 -9.38
C CYS A 14 5.51 14.95 -8.93
N ARG A 15 4.86 15.94 -8.32
CA ARG A 15 3.46 15.91 -7.88
C ARG A 15 2.58 16.86 -8.70
N MET A 16 3.15 17.67 -9.58
CA MET A 16 2.39 18.54 -10.46
C MET A 16 1.57 17.70 -11.46
N GLY A 17 0.28 18.01 -11.58
CA GLY A 17 -0.65 17.28 -12.45
C GLY A 17 -1.25 16.01 -11.86
N HIS A 18 -0.85 15.60 -10.64
CA HIS A 18 -1.52 14.49 -9.95
C HIS A 18 -2.88 14.94 -9.43
N THR A 19 -3.90 14.17 -9.76
CA THR A 19 -5.25 14.35 -9.21
C THR A 19 -5.31 13.83 -7.77
N ALA A 20 -6.36 14.20 -7.03
CA ALA A 20 -6.62 13.60 -5.73
C ALA A 20 -6.78 12.07 -5.80
N GLU A 21 -7.32 11.56 -6.91
CA GLU A 21 -7.44 10.13 -7.16
C GLU A 21 -6.08 9.45 -7.35
N ASP A 22 -5.13 10.09 -8.05
CA ASP A 22 -3.78 9.57 -8.20
C ASP A 22 -3.06 9.48 -6.85
N LEU A 23 -3.25 10.48 -5.99
CA LEU A 23 -2.69 10.49 -4.64
C LEU A 23 -3.32 9.40 -3.76
N ALA A 24 -4.62 9.16 -3.89
CA ALA A 24 -5.31 8.09 -3.17
C ALA A 24 -4.79 6.71 -3.62
N ARG A 25 -4.72 6.45 -4.92
CA ARG A 25 -4.17 5.19 -5.48
C ARG A 25 -2.72 4.96 -5.04
N GLU A 26 -1.91 6.00 -4.98
CA GLU A 26 -0.55 5.90 -4.45
C GLU A 26 -0.51 5.54 -2.96
N ALA A 27 -1.39 6.13 -2.15
CA ALA A 27 -1.49 5.82 -0.73
C ALA A 27 -1.91 4.36 -0.52
N ASP A 28 -2.93 3.89 -1.24
CA ASP A 28 -3.37 2.50 -1.19
C ASP A 28 -2.29 1.52 -1.63
N ARG A 29 -1.56 1.85 -2.70
CA ARG A 29 -0.42 1.04 -3.14
C ARG A 29 0.68 0.98 -2.07
N ALA A 30 0.91 2.06 -1.34
CA ALA A 30 1.85 2.07 -0.22
C ALA A 30 1.37 1.20 0.95
N VAL A 31 0.05 1.15 1.20
CA VAL A 31 -0.58 0.24 2.18
C VAL A 31 -0.35 -1.22 1.79
N LEU A 32 -0.62 -1.58 0.52
CA LEU A 32 -0.36 -2.93 -0.01
C LEU A 32 1.10 -3.34 0.16
N TYR A 33 2.04 -2.47 -0.19
CA TYR A 33 3.48 -2.74 -0.01
C TYR A 33 3.84 -2.95 1.46
N GLY A 34 3.26 -2.15 2.37
CA GLY A 34 3.44 -2.31 3.81
C GLY A 34 2.97 -3.68 4.30
N ALA A 35 1.76 -4.10 3.89
CA ALA A 35 1.18 -5.38 4.27
C ALA A 35 2.04 -6.55 3.77
N VAL A 36 2.47 -6.50 2.51
CA VAL A 36 3.34 -7.53 1.91
C VAL A 36 4.69 -7.63 2.62
N LEU A 37 5.30 -6.51 3.01
CA LEU A 37 6.56 -6.51 3.77
C LEU A 37 6.38 -7.12 5.18
N ALA A 38 5.28 -6.78 5.85
CA ALA A 38 4.95 -7.31 7.17
C ALA A 38 4.62 -8.81 7.15
N ALA A 39 4.00 -9.30 6.07
CA ALA A 39 3.70 -10.73 5.91
C ALA A 39 4.97 -11.59 5.80
N GLN A 40 6.03 -11.07 5.17
CA GLN A 40 7.24 -11.83 4.87
C GLN A 40 8.29 -11.84 5.98
N ARG A 41 8.28 -10.86 6.90
CA ARG A 41 9.35 -10.71 7.89
C ARG A 41 8.81 -10.38 9.28
N PRO A 42 9.14 -11.19 10.30
CA PRO A 42 8.96 -10.74 11.68
C PRO A 42 9.90 -9.56 11.90
N ASN A 43 9.39 -8.46 12.46
CA ASN A 43 10.13 -7.22 12.80
C ASN A 43 10.29 -6.16 11.71
N VAL A 44 9.45 -6.12 10.67
CA VAL A 44 9.45 -4.95 9.78
C VAL A 44 8.87 -3.72 10.51
N ARG A 45 9.53 -2.58 10.39
CA ARG A 45 9.00 -1.29 10.87
C ARG A 45 8.32 -0.56 9.73
N LEU A 46 7.00 -0.46 9.79
CA LEU A 46 6.20 0.31 8.85
C LEU A 46 6.18 1.80 9.22
N LYS A 47 5.96 2.65 8.23
CA LYS A 47 5.77 4.08 8.46
C LYS A 47 4.46 4.30 9.23
N PRO A 48 4.41 5.22 10.22
CA PRO A 48 3.19 5.48 10.99
C PRO A 48 1.95 5.80 10.13
N LYS A 49 2.16 6.49 8.99
CA LYS A 49 1.07 6.87 8.07
C LYS A 49 0.36 5.69 7.41
N VAL A 50 0.97 4.51 7.36
CA VAL A 50 0.42 3.33 6.66
C VAL A 50 0.31 2.11 7.56
N VAL A 51 0.82 2.14 8.80
CA VAL A 51 0.94 0.95 9.64
C VAL A 51 -0.42 0.34 9.97
N GLU A 52 -1.40 1.16 10.34
CA GLU A 52 -2.74 0.70 10.71
C GLU A 52 -3.47 0.08 9.50
N ALA A 53 -3.48 0.81 8.37
CA ALA A 53 -4.09 0.31 7.14
C ALA A 53 -3.38 -0.95 6.60
N ALA A 54 -2.05 -1.02 6.68
CA ALA A 54 -1.30 -2.20 6.27
C ALA A 54 -1.55 -3.40 7.19
N GLN A 55 -1.73 -3.17 8.50
CA GLN A 55 -2.10 -4.21 9.45
C GLN A 55 -3.52 -4.72 9.21
N ALA A 56 -4.46 -3.85 8.83
CA ALA A 56 -5.81 -4.26 8.46
C ALA A 56 -5.83 -5.14 7.20
N LEU A 57 -4.95 -4.85 6.22
CA LEU A 57 -4.83 -5.62 4.98
C LEU A 57 -3.98 -6.90 5.13
N LEU A 58 -3.23 -7.03 6.23
CA LEU A 58 -2.26 -8.11 6.44
C LEU A 58 -2.85 -9.53 6.37
N PRO A 59 -4.01 -9.85 6.99
CA PRO A 59 -4.57 -11.20 6.92
C PRO A 59 -4.88 -11.63 5.49
N ALA A 60 -5.50 -10.75 4.71
CA ALA A 60 -5.82 -10.96 3.30
C ALA A 60 -4.57 -11.19 2.44
N VAL A 61 -3.55 -10.35 2.63
CA VAL A 61 -2.28 -10.50 1.91
C VAL A 61 -1.58 -11.80 2.28
N LYS A 62 -1.57 -12.20 3.56
CA LYS A 62 -1.01 -13.50 3.97
C LYS A 62 -1.76 -14.66 3.31
N ALA A 63 -3.08 -14.65 3.36
CA ALA A 63 -3.90 -15.69 2.72
C ALA A 63 -3.59 -15.82 1.23
N PHE A 64 -3.48 -14.70 0.53
CA PHE A 64 -3.09 -14.67 -0.87
C PHE A 64 -1.68 -15.23 -1.11
N LEU A 65 -0.69 -14.80 -0.33
CA LEU A 65 0.70 -15.26 -0.48
C LEU A 65 0.85 -16.76 -0.19
N GLU A 66 0.09 -17.28 0.77
CA GLU A 66 0.00 -18.72 1.10
C GLU A 66 -0.72 -19.54 0.01
N GLY A 67 -1.37 -18.90 -0.96
CA GLY A 67 -2.10 -19.58 -2.03
C GLY A 67 -3.46 -20.10 -1.63
N ARG A 68 -4.05 -19.56 -0.57
CA ARG A 68 -5.41 -19.89 -0.18
C ARG A 68 -6.39 -19.44 -1.27
N ASP A 69 -7.47 -20.18 -1.42
CA ASP A 69 -8.57 -19.87 -2.35
C ASP A 69 -9.84 -19.53 -1.56
N ASP A 70 -9.79 -18.42 -0.84
CA ASP A 70 -10.89 -17.92 -0.01
C ASP A 70 -11.09 -16.41 -0.17
N GLU A 71 -12.07 -15.89 0.57
CA GLU A 71 -12.48 -14.49 0.48
C GLU A 71 -11.34 -13.52 0.83
N ASP A 72 -10.50 -13.88 1.80
CA ASP A 72 -9.33 -13.09 2.20
C ASP A 72 -8.32 -12.97 1.05
N ALA A 73 -7.96 -14.10 0.44
CA ALA A 73 -7.04 -14.12 -0.70
C ALA A 73 -7.61 -13.35 -1.90
N ARG A 74 -8.90 -13.53 -2.20
CA ARG A 74 -9.59 -12.80 -3.27
C ARG A 74 -9.61 -11.29 -3.01
N TYR A 75 -9.91 -10.88 -1.79
CA TYR A 75 -9.94 -9.47 -1.40
C TYR A 75 -8.58 -8.81 -1.60
N ALA A 76 -7.47 -9.46 -1.23
CA ALA A 76 -6.14 -8.91 -1.45
C ALA A 76 -5.84 -8.65 -2.94
N LEU A 77 -6.24 -9.58 -3.82
CA LEU A 77 -6.06 -9.43 -5.26
C LEU A 77 -6.94 -8.32 -5.85
N GLU A 78 -8.20 -8.24 -5.43
CA GLU A 78 -9.13 -7.18 -5.85
C GLU A 78 -8.65 -5.80 -5.42
N TYR A 79 -8.21 -5.66 -4.16
CA TYR A 79 -7.58 -4.44 -3.66
C TYR A 79 -6.35 -4.08 -4.49
N ALA A 80 -5.46 -5.05 -4.75
CA ALA A 80 -4.28 -4.81 -5.56
C ALA A 80 -4.61 -4.36 -6.99
N ARG A 81 -5.68 -4.86 -7.61
CA ARG A 81 -6.14 -4.40 -8.94
C ARG A 81 -6.62 -2.96 -8.89
N ALA A 82 -7.49 -2.63 -7.94
CA ALA A 82 -8.04 -1.28 -7.77
C ALA A 82 -6.94 -0.23 -7.57
N CYS A 83 -5.87 -0.60 -6.88
CA CYS A 83 -4.78 0.32 -6.50
C CYS A 83 -3.56 0.23 -7.42
N GLY A 84 -3.62 -0.54 -8.51
CA GLY A 84 -2.52 -0.67 -9.48
C GLY A 84 -1.29 -1.45 -8.98
N GLY A 85 -1.51 -2.37 -8.02
CA GLY A 85 -0.49 -3.24 -7.40
C GLY A 85 -0.59 -4.72 -7.77
N GLU A 86 -1.51 -5.14 -8.66
CA GLU A 86 -1.73 -6.56 -9.01
C GLU A 86 -0.44 -7.28 -9.43
N ALA A 87 0.29 -6.73 -10.39
CA ALA A 87 1.52 -7.35 -10.91
C ALA A 87 2.57 -7.57 -9.81
N PHE A 88 2.67 -6.63 -8.86
CA PHE A 88 3.55 -6.75 -7.71
C PHE A 88 3.09 -7.87 -6.77
N LEU A 89 1.80 -7.91 -6.42
CA LEU A 89 1.27 -8.92 -5.50
C LEU A 89 1.44 -10.34 -6.08
N LEU A 90 1.14 -10.53 -7.37
CA LEU A 90 1.34 -11.79 -8.09
C LEU A 90 2.81 -12.22 -8.12
N GLN A 91 3.73 -11.27 -8.35
CA GLN A 91 5.17 -11.57 -8.28
C GLN A 91 5.55 -12.09 -6.90
N LYS A 92 5.02 -11.49 -5.83
CA LYS A 92 5.36 -11.86 -4.45
C LYS A 92 4.83 -13.23 -4.06
N GLN A 93 3.63 -13.60 -4.49
CA GLN A 93 3.09 -14.94 -4.27
C GLN A 93 4.00 -16.03 -4.86
N LYS A 94 4.50 -15.82 -6.09
CA LYS A 94 5.44 -16.74 -6.74
C LYS A 94 6.76 -16.91 -5.98
N THR A 95 7.25 -15.84 -5.34
CA THR A 95 8.45 -15.91 -4.49
C THR A 95 8.16 -16.52 -3.13
N PHE A 96 6.96 -16.33 -2.59
CA PHE A 96 6.58 -16.79 -1.25
C PHE A 96 6.40 -18.32 -1.18
N MET A 97 5.88 -18.93 -2.25
CA MET A 97 5.69 -20.39 -2.36
C MET A 97 6.96 -21.17 -2.73
N ARG A 98 8.08 -20.48 -2.94
CA ARG A 98 9.38 -21.09 -3.24
C ARG A 98 10.17 -21.33 -1.96
#